data_AF-A0A2T3J9J8-F1
#
_entry.id   AF-A0A2T3J9J8-F1
#
_cell.length_a   1.000
_cell.length_b   1.000
_cell.length_c   1.000
_cell.angle_alpha   90.00
_cell.angle_beta   90.00
_cell.angle_gamma   90.00
#
_symmetry.space_group_name_H-M   'P 1'
#
loop_
_entity.id
_entity.type
_entity.pdbx_description
1 polymer ?
#
loop_
_entity_poly.entity_id
_entity_poly.type
_entity_poly.pdbx_seq_one_letter_code
_entity_poly.pdbx_strand_id
1 'polypeptide(L)'
;MPRPKIPRNICGRPADSCFKPNRIPMSQLEKVQLADDEFEALRLVDLLKMQQQEAAIVMGVSRQTLANILKSACFKVMDCLTQGKALIMHHEEEKEE
;
A
#
# COMPACT_ATOMS: atom_id res chain seq x y z
N MET A 1 23.46 11.84 -0.71
CA MET A 1 22.78 11.23 0.46
C MET A 1 21.30 11.11 0.15
N PRO A 2 20.62 9.99 0.47
CA PRO A 2 19.18 9.91 0.31
C PRO A 2 18.52 10.91 1.26
N ARG A 3 17.61 11.74 0.73
CA ARG A 3 16.83 12.68 1.54
C ARG A 3 16.01 11.87 2.56
N PRO A 4 16.07 12.18 3.87
CA PRO A 4 15.23 11.51 4.86
C PRO A 4 13.77 11.58 4.45
N LYS A 5 13.06 10.44 4.56
CA LYS A 5 11.63 10.42 4.27
C LYS A 5 10.92 11.29 5.30
N ILE A 6 10.07 12.19 4.83
CA ILE A 6 9.19 12.99 5.69
C ILE A 6 8.24 12.02 6.42
N PRO A 7 8.02 12.16 7.74
CA PRO A 7 7.04 11.36 8.45
C PRO A 7 5.65 11.51 7.81
N ARG A 8 4.87 10.43 7.79
CA ARG A 8 3.56 10.36 7.11
C ARG A 8 2.52 9.84 8.08
N ASN A 9 1.30 10.33 7.95
CA ASN A 9 0.16 9.78 8.70
C ASN A 9 -0.41 8.58 7.94
N ILE A 10 -0.42 7.43 8.59
CA ILE A 10 -1.01 6.18 8.09
C ILE A 10 -2.05 5.76 9.12
N CYS A 11 -3.32 5.71 8.70
CA CYS A 11 -4.42 5.38 9.61
C CYS A 11 -5.13 4.07 9.22
N GLY A 12 -5.04 3.67 7.94
CA GLY A 12 -5.57 2.41 7.46
C GLY A 12 -4.70 1.24 7.84
N ARG A 13 -5.35 0.07 8.02
CA ARG A 13 -4.68 -1.22 8.16
C ARG A 13 -5.26 -2.20 7.14
N PRO A 14 -4.44 -3.08 6.55
CA PRO A 14 -4.95 -4.15 5.72
C PRO A 14 -5.67 -5.19 6.59
N ALA A 15 -6.72 -5.79 6.04
CA ALA A 15 -7.47 -6.84 6.73
C ALA A 15 -6.60 -8.08 6.99
N ASP A 16 -5.70 -8.39 6.05
CA ASP A 16 -4.77 -9.51 6.12
C ASP A 16 -3.37 -9.05 5.73
N SER A 17 -2.35 -9.75 6.24
CA SER A 17 -0.95 -9.50 5.87
C SER A 17 -0.60 -9.91 4.43
N CYS A 18 -1.47 -10.64 3.72
CA CYS A 18 -1.20 -11.04 2.35
C CYS A 18 -2.46 -11.31 1.51
N PHE A 19 -2.37 -10.99 0.23
CA PHE A 19 -3.27 -11.45 -0.82
C PHE A 19 -2.47 -12.22 -1.86
N LYS A 20 -3.01 -13.34 -2.36
CA LYS A 20 -2.32 -14.19 -3.33
C LYS A 20 -3.28 -14.84 -4.33
N PRO A 21 -2.81 -15.23 -5.53
CA PRO A 21 -3.60 -16.04 -6.45
C PRO A 21 -3.98 -17.39 -5.83
N ASN A 22 -5.10 -17.93 -6.30
CA ASN A 22 -5.60 -19.23 -5.85
C ASN A 22 -4.72 -20.39 -6.35
N ARG A 23 -4.82 -21.55 -5.67
CA ARG A 23 -4.19 -22.84 -6.02
C ARG A 23 -2.66 -22.92 -5.98
N ILE A 24 -1.93 -21.81 -5.89
CA ILE A 24 -0.47 -21.83 -5.82
C ILE A 24 -0.03 -21.64 -4.34
N PRO A 25 0.85 -22.51 -3.80
CA PRO A 25 1.43 -22.34 -2.47
C PRO A 25 2.24 -21.04 -2.36
N MET A 26 2.21 -20.39 -1.19
CA MET A 26 2.92 -19.12 -0.98
C MET A 26 4.45 -19.24 -1.14
N SER A 27 5.00 -20.44 -0.90
CA SER A 27 6.43 -20.73 -1.09
C SER A 27 6.89 -20.69 -2.54
N GLN A 28 5.97 -20.77 -3.51
CA GLN A 28 6.27 -20.79 -4.95
C GLN A 28 5.98 -19.45 -5.63
N LEU A 29 5.44 -18.48 -4.89
CA LEU A 29 5.04 -17.18 -5.44
C LEU A 29 6.14 -16.14 -5.25
N GLU A 30 6.37 -15.35 -6.30
CA GLU A 30 7.07 -14.07 -6.14
C GLU A 30 6.23 -13.15 -5.25
N LYS A 31 6.90 -12.40 -4.39
CA LYS A 31 6.26 -11.55 -3.38
C LYS A 31 6.54 -10.09 -3.69
N VAL A 32 5.49 -9.30 -3.77
CA VAL A 32 5.55 -7.84 -3.92
C VAL A 32 5.12 -7.21 -2.62
N GLN A 33 5.99 -6.39 -2.03
CA GLN A 33 5.70 -5.66 -0.81
C GLN A 33 4.95 -4.37 -1.13
N LEU A 34 3.73 -4.23 -0.62
CA LEU A 34 2.99 -2.97 -0.60
C LEU A 34 3.33 -2.26 0.71
N ALA A 35 3.95 -1.09 0.61
CA ALA A 35 4.31 -0.30 1.77
C ALA A 35 3.06 0.32 2.43
N ASP A 36 3.16 0.66 3.71
CA ASP A 36 2.03 1.20 4.48
C ASP A 36 1.50 2.53 3.91
N ASP A 37 2.40 3.35 3.38
CA ASP A 37 2.04 4.60 2.70
C ASP A 37 1.37 4.37 1.34
N GLU A 38 1.78 3.34 0.60
CA GLU A 38 1.14 2.88 -0.62
C GLU A 38 -0.27 2.36 -0.35
N PHE A 39 -0.44 1.56 0.70
CA PHE A 39 -1.75 1.09 1.15
C PHE A 39 -2.65 2.27 1.54
N GLU A 40 -2.16 3.19 2.37
CA GLU A 40 -2.93 4.35 2.80
C GLU A 40 -3.33 5.25 1.63
N ALA A 41 -2.43 5.46 0.66
CA ALA A 41 -2.75 6.25 -0.52
C ALA A 41 -3.88 5.60 -1.35
N LEU A 42 -3.83 4.29 -1.59
CA LEU A 42 -4.90 3.55 -2.26
C LEU A 42 -6.20 3.63 -1.45
N ARG A 43 -6.13 3.52 -0.12
CA ARG A 43 -7.30 3.63 0.77
C ARG A 43 -7.97 5.00 0.67
N LEU A 44 -7.21 6.09 0.79
CA LEU A 44 -7.75 7.44 0.78
C LEU A 44 -8.32 7.81 -0.60
N VAL A 45 -7.58 7.53 -1.67
CA VAL A 45 -7.95 7.99 -3.01
C VAL A 45 -8.84 6.99 -3.75
N ASP A 46 -8.47 5.72 -3.80
CA ASP A 46 -9.19 4.75 -4.63
C ASP A 46 -10.39 4.13 -3.90
N LEU A 47 -10.30 3.90 -2.59
CA LEU A 47 -11.41 3.35 -1.80
C LEU A 47 -12.34 4.44 -1.28
N LEU A 48 -11.81 5.45 -0.57
CA LEU A 48 -12.59 6.54 0.04
C LEU A 48 -12.91 7.70 -0.92
N LYS A 49 -12.41 7.63 -2.16
CA LYS A 49 -12.68 8.62 -3.23
C LYS A 49 -12.33 10.06 -2.87
N MET A 50 -11.36 10.26 -1.97
CA MET A 50 -10.87 11.60 -1.63
C MET A 50 -10.13 12.22 -2.82
N GLN A 51 -10.17 13.55 -2.92
CA GLN A 51 -9.34 14.23 -3.90
C GLN A 51 -7.86 14.07 -3.52
N GLN A 52 -6.97 13.92 -4.51
CA GLN A 52 -5.54 13.76 -4.24
C GLN A 52 -4.94 14.90 -3.41
N GLN A 53 -5.44 16.13 -3.57
CA GLN A 53 -4.97 17.24 -2.76
C GLN A 53 -5.34 17.07 -1.28
N GLU A 54 -6.56 16.60 -0.99
CA GLU A 54 -7.05 16.35 0.37
C GLU A 54 -6.33 15.16 1.01
N ALA A 55 -6.18 14.05 0.28
CA ALA A 55 -5.45 12.88 0.74
C ALA A 55 -3.98 13.20 1.05
N ALA A 56 -3.34 14.08 0.27
CA ALA A 56 -1.97 14.51 0.52
C ALA A 56 -1.86 15.30 1.83
N ILE A 57 -2.84 16.16 2.13
CA ILE A 57 -2.93 16.88 3.40
C ILE A 57 -3.11 15.89 4.56
N VAL A 58 -4.02 14.91 4.44
CA VAL A 58 -4.24 13.89 5.47
C VAL A 58 -2.96 13.11 5.77
N MET A 59 -2.24 12.68 4.74
CA MET A 59 -0.97 11.95 4.88
C MET A 59 0.21 12.83 5.32
N GLY A 60 0.07 14.15 5.34
CA GLY A 60 1.16 15.08 5.68
C GLY A 60 2.26 15.17 4.61
N VAL A 61 1.91 14.96 3.34
CA VAL A 61 2.87 14.95 2.22
C VAL A 61 2.50 15.96 1.14
N SER A 62 3.45 16.27 0.24
CA SER A 62 3.13 17.06 -0.94
C SER A 62 2.22 16.30 -1.91
N ARG A 63 1.42 17.01 -2.71
CA ARG A 63 0.60 16.41 -3.77
C ARG A 63 1.42 15.55 -4.73
N GLN A 64 2.62 16.01 -5.11
CA GLN A 64 3.53 15.26 -5.99
C GLN A 64 4.00 13.96 -5.32
N THR A 65 4.29 14.01 -4.01
CA THR A 65 4.66 12.83 -3.23
C THR A 65 3.52 11.81 -3.21
N LEU A 66 2.28 12.24 -2.93
CA LEU A 66 1.11 11.36 -2.98
C LEU A 66 0.94 10.73 -4.37
N ALA A 67 1.02 11.53 -5.43
CA ALA A 67 0.89 11.01 -6.79
C ALA A 67 1.95 9.95 -7.13
N ASN A 68 3.19 10.13 -6.68
CA ASN A 68 4.25 9.13 -6.85
C ASN A 68 3.99 7.85 -6.05
N ILE A 69 3.47 7.97 -4.82
CA ILE A 69 3.08 6.83 -3.99
C ILE A 69 1.95 6.05 -4.68
N LEU A 70 0.88 6.72 -5.09
CA LEU A 70 -0.24 6.10 -5.82
C LEU A 70 0.21 5.37 -7.07
N LYS A 71 1.10 6.00 -7.86
CA LYS A 71 1.64 5.38 -9.07
C LYS A 71 2.40 4.09 -8.77
N SER A 72 3.25 4.09 -7.74
CA SER A 72 3.98 2.90 -7.28
C SER A 72 3.02 1.83 -6.76
N ALA A 73 2.05 2.21 -5.93
CA ALA A 73 1.06 1.33 -5.33
C ALA A 73 0.22 0.62 -6.41
N CYS A 74 -0.33 1.39 -7.35
CA CYS A 74 -1.12 0.86 -8.45
C CYS A 74 -0.30 -0.06 -9.35
N PHE A 75 0.96 0.28 -9.65
CA PHE A 75 1.85 -0.61 -10.40
C PHE A 75 2.02 -1.95 -9.68
N LYS A 76 2.31 -1.97 -8.37
CA LYS A 76 2.49 -3.20 -7.59
C LYS A 76 1.24 -4.08 -7.57
N VAL A 77 0.06 -3.46 -7.41
CA VAL A 77 -1.21 -4.18 -7.47
C VAL A 77 -1.40 -4.79 -8.85
N MET A 78 -1.21 -4.02 -9.92
CA MET A 78 -1.37 -4.51 -11.29
C MET A 78 -0.33 -5.58 -11.65
N ASP A 79 0.90 -5.45 -11.18
CA ASP A 79 1.95 -6.45 -11.34
C ASP A 79 1.54 -7.79 -10.68
N CYS A 80 0.98 -7.75 -9.48
CA CYS A 80 0.45 -8.94 -8.82
C CYS A 80 -0.71 -9.57 -9.57
N LEU A 81 -1.67 -8.74 -10.02
CA LEU A 81 -2.85 -9.22 -10.73
C LEU A 81 -2.53 -9.80 -12.11
N THR A 82 -1.54 -9.24 -12.82
CA THR A 82 -1.18 -9.66 -14.18
C THR A 82 -0.18 -10.81 -14.22
N GLN A 83 0.75 -10.88 -13.26
CA GLN A 83 1.81 -11.90 -13.23
C GLN A 83 1.54 -13.00 -12.19
N GLY A 84 0.43 -12.91 -11.44
CA GLY A 84 0.07 -13.90 -10.43
C GLY A 84 1.03 -13.92 -9.25
N LYS A 85 1.40 -12.73 -8.74
CA LYS A 85 2.28 -12.61 -7.57
C LYS A 85 1.48 -12.48 -6.27
N ALA A 86 2.12 -12.78 -5.16
CA ALA A 86 1.57 -12.48 -3.84
C ALA A 86 1.85 -11.02 -3.47
N LEU A 87 0.80 -10.30 -3.06
CA LEU A 87 0.88 -8.96 -2.52
C LEU A 87 0.97 -9.06 -1.00
N ILE A 88 2.08 -8.61 -0.43
CA ILE A 88 2.36 -8.67 1.01
C ILE A 88 2.19 -7.28 1.61
N MET A 89 1.58 -7.21 2.79
CA MET A 89 1.30 -5.98 3.53
C MET A 89 1.67 -6.19 5.01
N HIS A 90 1.95 -5.12 5.72
CA HIS A 90 2.13 -5.21 7.17
C HIS A 90 0.76 -5.28 7.86
N HIS A 91 0.53 -6.34 8.61
CA HIS A 91 -0.59 -6.46 9.54
C HIS A 91 0.01 -6.57 10.94
N GLU A 92 -0.19 -5.56 11.78
CA GLU A 92 0.07 -5.68 13.20
C GLU A 92 -1.23 -6.21 13.83
N GLU A 93 -1.22 -7.50 14.18
CA GLU A 93 -2.26 -8.08 15.01
C GLU A 93 -2.27 -7.29 16.33
N GLU A 94 -3.42 -6.73 16.70
CA GLU A 94 -3.63 -6.30 18.08
C GLU A 94 -3.45 -7.56 18.94
N LYS A 95 -2.38 -7.59 19.74
CA LYS A 95 -2.27 -8.55 20.83
C LYS A 95 -3.48 -8.31 21.72
N GLU A 96 -4.50 -9.14 21.59
CA GLU A 96 -5.56 -9.26 22.59
C GLU A 96 -4.87 -9.68 23.91
N GLU A 97 -4.89 -8.76 24.89
CA GLU A 97 -4.61 -9.02 26.32
C GLU A 97 -5.82 -9.68 26.99
#